data_AF-A0A5E4JG44-F1
#
_entry.id   AF-A0A5E4JG44-F1
#
_cell.length_a   1.000
_cell.length_b   1.000
_cell.length_c   1.000
_cell.angle_alpha   90.00
_cell.angle_beta   90.00
_cell.angle_gamma   90.00
#
_symmetry.space_group_name_H-M   'P 1'
#
loop_
_entity.id
_entity.type
_entity.pdbx_description
1 polymer ?
#
loop_
_entity_poly.entity_id
_entity_poly.type
_entity_poly.pdbx_seq_one_letter_code
_entity_poly.pdbx_strand_id
1 'polypeptide(L)' 'MISRLFAHYLEEYKKAGGALSMEEEIVLREAQNAN' A
#
# COMPACT_ATOMS: atom_id res chain seq x y z
N MET A 1 11.22 -0.60 7.26
CA MET A 1 10.04 -0.05 7.95
C MET A 1 9.30 0.82 6.94
N ILE A 2 8.14 0.37 6.44
CA ILE A 2 7.32 1.15 5.50
C ILE A 2 6.75 2.36 6.22
N SER A 3 6.86 3.52 5.60
CA SER A 3 6.22 4.73 6.11
C SER A 3 4.70 4.54 6.07
N ARG A 4 4.01 4.78 7.20
CA ARG A 4 2.54 4.78 7.25
C ARG A 4 1.92 5.69 6.19
N LEU A 5 2.61 6.79 5.86
CA LEU A 5 2.20 7.72 4.80
C LEU A 5 2.21 7.06 3.42
N PHE A 6 3.21 6.22 3.14
CA PHE A 6 3.31 5.53 1.85
C PHE A 6 2.25 4.45 1.69
N ALA A 7 1.96 3.68 2.75
CA ALA A 7 0.86 2.71 2.72
C ALA A 7 -0.50 3.39 2.46
N HIS A 8 -0.75 4.54 3.09
CA HIS A 8 -1.98 5.30 2.84
C HIS A 8 -2.07 5.81 1.40
N TYR A 9 -0.96 6.29 0.83
CA TYR A 9 -0.90 6.67 -0.58
C TYR A 9 -1.25 5.51 -1.51
N LEU A 10 -0.67 4.32 -1.30
CA LEU A 10 -0.96 3.15 -2.14
C LEU A 10 -2.42 2.72 -2.04
N GLU A 11 -3.02 2.85 -0.86
CA GLU A 11 -4.44 2.56 -0.64
C GLU A 11 -5.35 3.51 -1.44
N GLU A 12 -5.10 4.82 -1.36
CA GLU A 12 -5.89 5.82 -2.08
C GLU A 12 -5.68 5.73 -3.59
N TYR A 13 -4.45 5.48 -4.04
CA TYR A 13 -4.14 5.25 -5.45
C TYR A 13 -4.87 4.02 -6.01
N LYS A 14 -4.92 2.92 -5.25
CA LYS A 14 -5.68 1.72 -5.62
C LYS A 14 -7.20 1.98 -5.65
N LYS A 15 -7.74 2.72 -4.67
CA LYS A 15 -9.16 3.13 -4.66
C LYS A 15 -9.54 4.01 -5.85
N ALA A 16 -8.61 4.84 -6.33
CA ALA A 16 -8.79 5.65 -7.54
C ALA A 16 -8.69 4.83 -8.85
N GLY A 17 -8.50 3.51 -8.78
CA GLY A 17 -8.38 2.62 -9.94
C GLY A 17 -6.96 2.46 -10.45
N GLY A 18 -5.96 2.97 -9.72
CA GLY A 18 -4.56 2.73 -10.01
C GLY A 18 -4.19 1.26 -9.82
N ALA A 19 -3.40 0.72 -10.76
CA ALA A 19 -2.84 -0.63 -10.64
C ALA A 19 -1.53 -0.57 -9.87
N LEU A 20 -1.44 -1.34 -8.79
CA LEU A 20 -0.22 -1.52 -8.01
C LEU A 20 0.67 -2.59 -8.65
N SER A 21 1.99 -2.42 -8.52
CA SER A 21 2.94 -3.50 -8.78
C SER A 21 2.79 -4.61 -7.75
N MET A 22 3.37 -5.78 -8.04
CA MET A 22 3.36 -6.90 -7.10
C MET A 22 4.07 -6.54 -5.79
N GLU A 23 5.17 -5.80 -5.86
CA GLU A 23 5.91 -5.31 -4.70
C GLU A 23 5.08 -4.33 -3.88
N GLU A 24 4.35 -3.42 -4.54
CA GLU A 24 3.48 -2.45 -3.87
C GLU A 24 2.29 -3.12 -3.16
N GLU A 25 1.73 -4.19 -3.75
CA GLU A 25 0.70 -5.01 -3.10
C GLU A 25 1.24 -5.74 -1.85
N ILE A 26 2.46 -6.30 -1.93
CA ILE A 26 3.12 -6.94 -0.78
C ILE A 26 3.35 -5.91 0.33
N VAL A 27 3.89 -4.75 -0.02
CA VAL A 27 4.15 -3.63 0.89
C VAL A 27 2.87 -3.17 1.59
N LEU A 28 1.79 -2.98 0.83
CA LEU A 28 0.50 -2.56 1.38
C LEU A 28 -0.08 -3.63 2.33
N ARG A 29 0.02 -4.91 1.96
CA ARG A 29 -0.43 -6.03 2.79
C ARG A 29 0.38 -6.17 4.08
N GLU A 30 1.69 -6.03 4.02
CA GLU A 30 2.55 -6.05 5.21
C GLU A 30 2.24 -4.88 6.15
N ALA A 31 2.00 -3.69 5.61
CA ALA A 31 1.62 -2.52 6.39
C ALA A 31 0.26 -2.71 7.10
N GLN A 32 -0.69 -3.41 6.48
CA GLN A 32 -2.00 -3.73 7.07
C GLN A 32 -1.91 -4.81 8.16
N ASN A 33 -0.99 -5.77 8.03
CA ASN A 33 -0.79 -6.83 9.03
C ASN A 33 0.05 -6.39 10.23
N ALA A 34 0.83 -5.32 10.11
CA ALA A 34 1.66 -4.76 11.18
C ALA A 34 0.89 -3.81 12.13
N ASN A 35 -0.39 -3.57 11.85
CA ASN A 35 -1.33 -2.80 12.67
C ASN A 35 -2.31 -3.74 13.37
#